data_AF-A0A954X9L2-F1
#
_entry.id   AF-A0A954X9L2-F1
#
_cell.length_a   1.000
_cell.length_b   1.000
_cell.length_c   1.000
_cell.angle_alpha   90.00
_cell.angle_beta   90.00
_cell.angle_gamma   90.00
#
_symmetry.space_group_name_H-M   'P 1'
#
loop_
_entity.id
_entity.type
_entity.pdbx_description
1 polymer ?
#
loop_
_entity_poly.entity_id
_entity_poly.type
_entity_poly.pdbx_seq_one_letter_code
_entity_poly.pdbx_strand_id
1 'polypeptide(L)' 'GLTVVAEGVETDDQLNLLLEVGCDVIQGYYFSRPLWAEQFQDWAARRAELTGDSLVATS' A
#
# COMPACT_ATOMS: atom_id res chain seq x y z
N GLY A 1 10.20 11.70 -16.17
CA GLY A 1 8.77 11.38 -16.28
C GLY A 1 8.01 12.09 -15.19
N LEU A 2 6.69 12.05 -15.24
CA LEU A 2 5.82 12.48 -14.14
C LEU A 2 5.52 11.27 -13.25
N THR A 3 5.33 11.50 -11.95
CA THR A 3 4.78 10.50 -11.02
C THR A 3 3.26 10.48 -11.13
N VAL A 4 2.68 9.30 -11.25
CA VAL A 4 1.23 9.08 -11.32
C VAL A 4 0.74 8.47 -10.01
N VAL A 5 -0.36 9.02 -9.47
CA VAL A 5 -1.07 8.49 -8.30
C VAL A 5 -2.40 7.92 -8.75
N ALA A 6 -2.65 6.64 -8.45
CA ALA A 6 -3.96 6.02 -8.59
C ALA A 6 -4.69 6.02 -7.23
N GLU A 7 -5.81 6.73 -7.16
CA GLU A 7 -6.63 6.85 -5.95
C GLU A 7 -7.91 6.00 -6.05
N GLY A 8 -8.41 5.53 -4.91
CA GLY A 8 -9.69 4.80 -4.83
C GLY A 8 -9.59 3.29 -5.04
N VAL A 9 -8.45 2.67 -4.74
CA VAL A 9 -8.26 1.21 -4.85
C VAL A 9 -8.89 0.49 -3.66
N GLU A 10 -9.78 -0.45 -3.93
CA GLU A 10 -10.56 -1.17 -2.93
C GLU A 10 -10.45 -2.69 -3.04
N THR A 11 -10.07 -3.23 -4.22
CA THR A 11 -10.03 -4.68 -4.47
C THR A 11 -8.66 -5.16 -4.95
N ASP A 12 -8.39 -6.46 -4.79
CA ASP A 12 -7.17 -7.10 -5.30
C ASP A 12 -7.03 -6.95 -6.83
N ASP A 13 -8.13 -7.08 -7.58
CA ASP A 13 -8.11 -6.96 -9.04
C ASP A 13 -7.66 -5.56 -9.50
N GLN A 14 -8.11 -4.50 -8.80
CA GLN A 14 -7.69 -3.12 -9.08
C GLN A 14 -6.21 -2.92 -8.74
N LEU A 15 -5.75 -3.45 -7.61
CA LEU A 15 -4.34 -3.39 -7.23
C LEU A 15 -3.46 -4.10 -8.26
N ASN A 16 -3.83 -5.33 -8.65
CA ASN A 16 -3.06 -6.15 -9.60
C ASN A 16 -2.94 -5.46 -10.95
N LEU A 17 -4.01 -4.85 -11.46
CA LEU A 17 -3.97 -4.07 -12.70
C LEU A 17 -2.99 -2.89 -12.60
N LEU A 18 -3.03 -2.14 -11.49
CA LEU A 18 -2.17 -0.96 -11.29
C LEU A 18 -0.69 -1.34 -11.15
N LEU A 19 -0.40 -2.49 -10.56
CA LEU A 19 0.96 -3.05 -10.51
C LEU A 19 1.44 -3.49 -11.90
N GLU A 20 0.58 -4.13 -12.69
CA GLU A 20 0.92 -4.58 -14.05
C GLU A 20 1.26 -3.40 -14.98
N VAL A 21 0.51 -2.30 -14.90
CA VAL A 21 0.77 -1.10 -15.71
C VAL A 21 1.88 -0.20 -15.13
N GLY A 22 2.47 -0.59 -14.00
CA GLY A 22 3.59 0.11 -13.39
C GLY A 22 3.22 1.47 -12.78
N CYS A 23 2.06 1.57 -12.13
CA CYS A 23 1.65 2.78 -11.42
C CYS A 23 2.63 3.09 -10.26
N ASP A 24 3.06 4.35 -10.13
CA ASP A 24 4.09 4.73 -9.16
C ASP A 24 3.58 4.72 -7.72
N VAL A 25 2.38 5.23 -7.49
CA VAL A 25 1.78 5.39 -6.16
C VAL A 25 0.33 4.97 -6.19
N ILE A 26 -0.07 4.17 -5.21
CA ILE A 26 -1.43 3.64 -5.10
C ILE A 26 -2.02 4.01 -3.75
N GLN A 27 -3.22 4.56 -3.74
CA GLN A 27 -3.98 4.90 -2.55
C GLN A 27 -5.39 4.32 -2.61
N GLY A 28 -5.87 3.76 -1.51
CA GLY A 28 -7.27 3.38 -1.38
C GLY A 28 -7.58 2.55 -0.14
N TYR A 29 -8.87 2.23 0.02
CA TYR A 29 -9.38 1.49 1.18
C TYR A 29 -8.86 0.05 1.25
N TYR A 30 -8.33 -0.47 0.15
CA TYR A 30 -7.57 -1.71 0.13
C TYR A 30 -6.45 -1.71 1.18
N PHE A 31 -5.75 -0.58 1.36
CA PHE A 31 -4.67 -0.46 2.36
C PHE A 31 -5.17 0.01 3.72
N SER A 32 -6.01 1.05 3.72
CA SER A 32 -6.63 1.61 4.92
C SER A 32 -7.76 2.54 4.56
N ARG A 33 -8.80 2.58 5.41
CA ARG A 33 -9.71 3.73 5.46
C ARG A 33 -8.96 4.97 5.97
N PRO A 34 -9.48 6.20 5.77
CA PRO A 34 -8.90 7.41 6.36
C PRO A 34 -8.83 7.25 7.88
N LEU A 35 -7.68 7.60 8.44
CA LEU A 35 -7.39 7.46 9.85
C LEU A 35 -7.36 8.83 10.52
N TRP A 36 -7.72 8.85 11.80
CA TRP A 36 -7.41 9.98 12.66
C TRP A 36 -5.89 10.05 12.87
N ALA A 37 -5.38 11.25 13.18
CA ALA A 37 -3.94 11.47 13.32
C ALA A 37 -3.32 10.56 14.39
N GLU A 38 -4.05 10.32 15.49
CA GLU A 38 -3.64 9.47 16.59
C GLU A 38 -3.53 8.00 16.18
N GLN A 39 -4.34 7.55 15.22
CA GLN A 39 -4.34 6.17 14.71
C GLN A 39 -3.28 5.93 13.64
N PHE A 40 -2.81 6.98 12.98
CA PHE A 40 -1.86 6.86 11.87
C PHE A 40 -0.51 6.29 12.34
N GLN A 41 -0.01 6.73 13.50
CA GLN A 41 1.29 6.28 14.02
C GLN A 41 1.30 4.77 14.25
N ASP A 42 0.26 4.24 14.91
CA ASP A 42 0.12 2.81 15.17
C ASP A 42 -0.01 2.00 13.87
N TRP A 43 -0.83 2.50 12.93
CA TRP A 43 -0.98 1.87 11.62
C TRP A 43 0.35 1.83 10.84
N ALA A 44 1.10 2.93 10.83
CA ALA A 44 2.37 3.03 10.12
C ALA A 44 3.44 2.13 10.74
N ALA A 45 3.55 2.11 12.07
CA ALA A 45 4.46 1.23 12.79
C ALA A 45 4.17 -0.25 12.48
N ARG A 46 2.90 -0.65 12.53
CA ARG A 46 2.49 -2.03 12.25
C ARG A 46 2.83 -2.47 10.82
N ARG A 47 2.75 -1.55 9.86
CA ARG A 47 3.11 -1.84 8.46
C ARG A 47 4.62 -1.88 8.22
N ALA A 48 5.39 -1.06 8.93
CA ALA A 48 6.85 -1.08 8.85
C ALA A 48 7.43 -2.44 9.33
N GLU A 49 6.86 -3.01 10.40
CA GLU A 49 7.21 -4.34 10.91
C GLU A 49 7.01 -5.44 9.84
N LEU A 50 5.91 -5.39 9.09
CA LEU A 50 5.61 -6.38 8.04
C LEU A 50 6.57 -6.31 6.84
N THR A 51 7.15 -5.14 6.56
CA THR A 51 8.13 -4.97 5.49
C THR A 51 9.55 -5.38 5.89
N GLY A 52 9.82 -5.52 7.19
CA GLY A 52 11.14 -5.89 7.72
C GLY A 52 11.46 -7.39 7.70
N ASP A 53 10.44 -8.26 7.62
CA ASP A 53 10.61 -9.73 7.76
C ASP A 53 10.44 -10.51 6.44
N SER A 54 10.12 -9.85 5.32
CA SER A 54 9.91 -10.53 4.03
C SER A 54 11.07 -10.35 3.05
N LEU A 55 12.32 -10.49 3.52
CA LEU A 55 13.49 -10.75 2.66
C LEU A 55 14.26 -12.03 3.06
N VAL A 56 13.69 -12.88 3.92
CA VAL A 56 14.29 -14.17 4.29
C VAL A 56 13.27 -15.32 4.19
N ALA A 57 12.65 -15.47 3.02
CA ALA A 57 11.88 -16.68 2.69
C ALA A 57 12.03 -17.01 1.20
N THR A 58 13.25 -17.28 0.79
CA THR A 58 13.51 -18.14 -0.37
C THR A 58 14.60 -19.11 0.07
N SER A 59 14.18 -20.31 0.45
CA SER A 59 14.99 -21.53 0.41
C SER A 59 14.35 -22.45 -0.62
#